data_AF-A0A7C7V6X0-F1
#
_entry.id   AF-A0A7C7V6X0-F1
#
_cell.length_a   1.000
_cell.length_b   1.000
_cell.length_c   1.000
_cell.angle_alpha   90.00
_cell.angle_beta   90.00
_cell.angle_gamma   90.00
#
_symmetry.space_group_name_H-M   'P 1'
#
loop_
_entity.id
_entity.type
_entity.pdbx_description
1 polymer ?
#
loop_
_entity_poly.entity_id
_entity_poly.type
_entity_poly.pdbx_seq_one_letter_code
_entity_poly.pdbx_strand_id
1 'polypeptide(L)'
;MWTPVTEPTPTASEATASAGAVVTPAPFPTPTVGSETRQAVVCTGYGEGALNVRTCPGVGCWAFFPLYEGQVVTLDGQTAHTQDGATWVHLTQPVEGWVNARYLCEVQP
;
A
#
# COMPACT_ATOMS: atom_id res chain seq x y z
N MET A 1 -51.97 -32.38 18.72
CA MET A 1 -50.58 -32.85 18.91
C MET A 1 -49.69 -31.70 18.44
N TRP A 2 -49.02 -31.00 19.36
CA TRP A 2 -48.23 -29.79 19.07
C TRP A 2 -46.78 -30.14 18.71
N THR A 3 -46.24 -29.53 17.66
CA THR A 3 -44.81 -29.59 17.30
C THR A 3 -44.10 -28.32 17.77
N PRO A 4 -43.03 -28.40 18.56
CA PRO A 4 -42.21 -27.24 18.86
C PRO A 4 -41.28 -26.90 17.67
N VAL A 5 -41.17 -25.61 17.36
CA VAL A 5 -40.22 -25.06 16.39
C VAL A 5 -38.80 -25.17 16.96
N THR A 6 -37.84 -25.63 16.15
CA THR A 6 -36.42 -25.70 16.53
C THR A 6 -35.70 -24.47 16.01
N GLU A 7 -35.26 -23.60 16.91
CA GLU A 7 -34.42 -22.43 16.60
C GLU A 7 -32.94 -22.85 16.57
N PRO A 8 -32.12 -22.39 15.61
CA PRO A 8 -30.69 -22.68 15.63
C PRO A 8 -29.97 -21.81 16.68
N THR A 9 -29.40 -22.49 17.67
CA THR A 9 -28.50 -21.94 18.68
C THR A 9 -27.28 -21.29 18.01
N PRO A 10 -26.90 -20.03 18.35
CA PRO A 10 -25.59 -19.52 17.98
C PRO A 10 -24.53 -20.29 18.76
N THR A 11 -23.73 -21.09 18.06
CA THR A 11 -22.45 -21.61 18.57
C THR A 11 -21.54 -20.42 18.84
N ALA A 12 -21.53 -19.94 20.07
CA ALA A 12 -20.46 -19.11 20.58
C ALA A 12 -19.25 -20.03 20.79
N SER A 13 -18.31 -20.00 19.85
CA SER A 13 -16.98 -20.58 20.07
C SER A 13 -16.32 -19.84 21.22
N GLU A 14 -16.10 -20.57 22.30
CA GLU A 14 -15.36 -20.18 23.48
C GLU A 14 -13.96 -19.67 23.11
N ALA A 15 -13.75 -18.36 23.24
CA ALA A 15 -12.42 -17.79 23.31
C ALA A 15 -11.93 -17.92 24.76
N THR A 16 -11.09 -18.92 25.02
CA THR A 16 -10.38 -19.06 26.30
C THR A 16 -9.47 -17.85 26.50
N ALA A 17 -9.88 -16.95 27.40
CA ALA A 17 -9.03 -15.89 27.92
C ALA A 17 -8.08 -16.49 28.97
N SER A 18 -6.80 -16.63 28.63
CA SER A 18 -5.75 -16.92 29.61
C SER A 18 -5.10 -15.59 29.99
N ALA A 19 -5.55 -15.02 31.11
CA ALA A 19 -4.93 -13.86 31.74
C ALA A 19 -3.62 -14.27 32.41
N GLY A 20 -2.51 -13.64 32.02
CA GLY A 20 -1.24 -13.83 32.71
C GLY A 20 -0.05 -13.17 32.03
N ALA A 21 0.03 -11.83 32.10
CA ALA A 21 1.29 -11.09 32.22
C ALA A 21 0.98 -9.59 32.31
N VAL A 22 0.97 -9.05 33.53
CA VAL A 22 1.19 -7.62 33.75
C VAL A 22 2.67 -7.34 33.46
N VAL A 23 2.95 -6.86 32.25
CA VAL A 23 4.21 -6.17 31.95
C VAL A 23 3.85 -4.72 31.72
N THR A 24 4.31 -3.84 32.60
CA THR A 24 4.35 -2.40 32.33
C THR A 24 5.14 -2.19 31.04
N PRO A 25 4.54 -1.72 29.93
CA PRO A 25 5.37 -1.31 28.81
C PRO A 25 6.15 -0.08 29.29
N ALA A 26 7.48 -0.18 29.31
CA ALA A 26 8.31 0.99 29.09
C ALA A 26 7.77 1.71 27.83
N PRO A 27 7.92 3.03 27.66
CA PRO A 27 7.72 3.64 26.36
C PRO A 27 8.72 2.97 25.43
N PHE A 28 8.25 1.94 24.70
CA PHE A 28 8.98 1.36 23.61
C PHE A 28 9.30 2.56 22.73
N PRO A 29 10.57 2.86 22.40
CA PRO A 29 10.77 3.67 21.22
C PRO A 29 10.07 2.85 20.13
N THR A 30 8.91 3.34 19.67
CA THR A 30 8.35 2.92 18.39
C THR A 30 9.56 2.81 17.48
N PRO A 31 9.80 1.69 16.77
CA PRO A 31 10.76 1.78 15.71
C PRO A 31 10.21 2.89 14.83
N THR A 32 10.85 4.06 14.88
CA THR A 32 10.79 5.03 13.81
C THR A 32 11.51 4.33 12.67
N VAL A 33 10.85 3.32 12.10
CA VAL A 33 11.07 2.95 10.73
C VAL A 33 10.67 4.23 10.05
N GLY A 34 11.63 5.10 9.79
CA GLY A 34 11.44 6.12 8.80
C GLY A 34 10.99 5.33 7.58
N SER A 35 9.71 5.42 7.23
CA SER A 35 9.35 5.37 5.81
C SER A 35 10.25 6.42 5.20
N GLU A 36 11.38 5.96 4.67
CA GLU A 36 12.38 6.83 4.07
C GLU A 36 11.69 7.35 2.83
N THR A 37 11.05 8.49 3.01
CA THR A 37 10.32 9.13 1.94
C THR A 37 11.34 9.52 0.88
N ARG A 38 11.33 8.82 -0.25
CA ARG A 38 12.26 9.04 -1.35
C ARG A 38 11.61 9.93 -2.39
N GLN A 39 12.40 10.82 -2.98
CA GLN A 39 11.95 11.55 -4.16
C GLN A 39 12.36 10.80 -5.42
N ALA A 40 11.49 10.82 -6.42
CA ALA A 40 11.78 10.31 -7.74
C ALA A 40 11.25 11.30 -8.78
N VAL A 41 11.81 11.25 -9.98
CA VAL A 41 11.35 12.07 -11.11
C VAL A 41 10.77 11.16 -12.16
N VAL A 42 9.65 11.56 -12.74
CA VAL A 42 9.06 10.85 -13.86
C VAL A 42 9.96 10.98 -15.09
N CYS A 43 10.40 9.84 -15.59
CA CYS A 43 11.28 9.70 -16.74
C CYS A 43 10.69 8.65 -17.68
N THR A 44 9.78 9.07 -18.54
CA THR A 44 9.23 8.20 -19.59
C THR A 44 10.14 8.14 -20.83
N GLY A 45 11.04 9.13 -20.99
CA GLY A 45 11.95 9.23 -22.13
C GLY A 45 11.35 9.93 -23.34
N TYR A 46 10.17 10.55 -23.18
CA TYR A 46 9.46 11.28 -24.21
C TYR A 46 9.11 12.68 -23.67
N GLY A 47 9.39 13.74 -24.43
CA GLY A 47 9.20 15.13 -23.97
C GLY A 47 7.76 15.51 -23.57
N GLU A 48 6.77 14.71 -23.98
CA GLU A 48 5.35 14.84 -23.59
C GLU A 48 4.80 13.55 -22.98
N GLY A 49 5.68 12.66 -22.52
CA GLY A 49 5.24 11.39 -21.98
C GLY A 49 4.56 11.55 -20.63
N ALA A 50 3.52 10.74 -20.43
CA ALA A 50 2.72 10.73 -19.21
C ALA A 50 2.83 9.37 -18.52
N LEU A 51 3.04 9.40 -17.21
CA LEU A 51 3.00 8.26 -16.31
C LEU A 51 1.68 8.26 -15.53
N ASN A 52 0.88 7.22 -15.72
CA ASN A 52 -0.40 7.10 -15.05
C ASN A 52 -0.24 6.52 -13.63
N VAL A 53 -0.73 7.26 -12.64
CA VAL A 53 -0.95 6.77 -11.27
C VAL A 53 -2.21 5.92 -11.24
N ARG A 54 -2.09 4.76 -10.59
CA ARG A 54 -3.13 3.74 -10.52
C ARG A 54 -3.50 3.42 -9.08
N THR A 55 -4.71 2.92 -8.89
CA THR A 55 -5.22 2.53 -7.55
C THR A 55 -4.57 1.26 -7.01
N CYS A 56 -4.03 0.40 -7.88
CA CYS A 56 -3.32 -0.81 -7.52
C CYS A 56 -2.09 -1.03 -8.41
N PRO A 57 -1.11 -1.84 -7.96
CA PRO A 57 0.06 -2.17 -8.76
C PRO A 57 -0.34 -3.12 -9.90
N GLY A 58 -0.49 -2.56 -11.11
CA GLY A 58 -0.83 -3.33 -12.30
C GLY A 58 -1.41 -2.50 -13.43
N VAL A 59 -1.18 -2.93 -14.68
CA VAL A 59 -1.69 -2.23 -15.87
C VAL A 59 -3.21 -2.36 -16.05
N GLY A 60 -3.84 -3.34 -15.41
CA GLY A 60 -5.30 -3.51 -15.39
C GLY A 60 -6.02 -2.63 -14.36
N CYS A 61 -5.29 -1.98 -13.46
CA CYS A 61 -5.85 -1.12 -12.42
C CYS A 61 -6.34 0.21 -13.01
N TRP A 62 -7.38 0.82 -12.44
CA TRP A 62 -7.87 2.11 -12.88
C TRP A 62 -6.77 3.18 -12.74
N ALA A 63 -6.46 3.87 -13.84
CA ALA A 63 -5.59 5.03 -13.86
C ALA A 63 -6.44 6.29 -13.64
N PHE A 64 -6.13 7.08 -12.61
CA PHE A 64 -6.94 8.25 -12.25
C PHE A 64 -6.18 9.57 -12.27
N PHE A 65 -4.85 9.54 -12.33
CA PHE A 65 -4.03 10.74 -12.32
C PHE A 65 -2.84 10.60 -13.28
N PRO A 66 -2.66 11.51 -14.24
CA PRO A 66 -1.46 11.54 -15.07
C PRO A 66 -0.36 12.37 -14.37
N LEU A 67 0.86 11.85 -14.36
CA LEU A 67 2.08 12.58 -14.05
C LEU A 67 2.83 12.83 -15.35
N TYR A 68 3.48 13.98 -15.47
CA TYR A 68 4.20 14.35 -16.69
C TYR A 68 5.71 14.12 -16.55
N GLU A 69 6.39 13.93 -17.68
CA GLU A 69 7.85 13.92 -17.78
C GLU A 69 8.48 15.05 -16.93
N GLY A 70 9.51 14.73 -16.14
CA GLY A 70 10.23 15.68 -15.30
C GLY A 70 9.54 16.04 -13.98
N GLN A 71 8.32 15.55 -13.73
CA GLN A 71 7.61 15.83 -12.49
C GLN A 71 8.22 15.06 -11.32
N VAL A 72 8.46 15.74 -10.20
CA VAL A 72 8.93 15.13 -8.95
C VAL A 72 7.75 14.47 -8.23
N VAL A 73 7.97 13.25 -7.75
CA VAL A 73 7.04 12.48 -6.93
C VAL A 73 7.72 12.05 -5.64
N THR A 74 6.90 11.83 -4.63
CA THR A 74 7.33 11.41 -3.30
C THR A 74 6.87 9.97 -3.10
N LEU A 75 7.79 9.06 -2.80
CA LEU A 75 7.59 7.63 -2.59
C LEU A 75 7.76 7.30 -1.11
N ASP A 76 6.95 6.41 -0.55
CA ASP A 76 7.09 5.95 0.85
C ASP A 76 7.96 4.69 1.00
N GLY A 77 8.53 4.20 -0.10
CA GLY A 77 9.37 3.00 -0.14
C GLY A 77 8.62 1.69 -0.34
N GLN A 78 7.28 1.71 -0.36
CA GLN A 78 6.50 0.54 -0.73
C GLN A 78 6.72 0.15 -2.20
N THR A 79 6.94 -1.15 -2.40
CA THR A 79 7.12 -1.77 -3.72
C THR A 79 6.23 -3.00 -3.85
N ALA A 80 5.78 -3.25 -5.08
CA ALA A 80 4.99 -4.42 -5.43
C ALA A 80 5.46 -5.00 -6.75
N HIS A 81 5.54 -6.33 -6.82
CA HIS A 81 5.89 -7.06 -8.03
C HIS A 81 4.66 -7.75 -8.58
N THR A 82 4.33 -7.52 -9.85
CA THR A 82 3.24 -8.24 -10.52
C THR A 82 3.75 -9.52 -11.15
N GLN A 83 2.84 -10.45 -11.45
CA GLN A 83 3.15 -11.74 -12.07
C GLN A 83 3.88 -11.58 -13.43
N ASP A 84 3.68 -10.45 -14.12
CA ASP A 84 4.35 -10.09 -15.37
C ASP A 84 5.81 -9.63 -15.19
N GLY A 85 6.33 -9.63 -13.95
CA GLY A 85 7.69 -9.17 -13.62
C GLY A 85 7.85 -7.65 -13.53
N ALA A 86 6.76 -6.89 -13.61
CA ALA A 86 6.82 -5.44 -13.46
C ALA A 86 6.95 -5.04 -11.98
N THR A 87 7.82 -4.08 -11.71
CA THR A 87 7.97 -3.48 -10.39
C THR A 87 7.19 -2.18 -10.32
N TRP A 88 6.35 -2.07 -9.31
CA TRP A 88 5.54 -0.90 -9.00
C TRP A 88 6.01 -0.31 -7.69
N VAL A 89 6.03 1.02 -7.62
CA VAL A 89 6.30 1.76 -6.40
C VAL A 89 5.05 2.52 -6.01
N HIS A 90 4.88 2.68 -4.71
CA HIS A 90 3.83 3.53 -4.17
C HIS A 90 4.35 4.96 -4.02
N LEU A 91 3.53 5.92 -4.44
CA LEU A 91 3.76 7.33 -4.24
C LEU A 91 2.72 7.90 -3.28
N THR A 92 3.13 8.90 -2.52
CA THR A 92 2.30 9.64 -1.55
C THR A 92 2.06 11.09 -1.99
N GLN A 93 2.89 11.64 -2.88
CA GLN A 93 2.71 12.99 -3.43
C GLN A 93 3.13 13.07 -4.90
N PRO A 94 2.46 13.92 -5.72
CA PRO A 94 1.38 14.85 -5.35
C PRO A 94 0.02 14.18 -5.09
N VAL A 95 -0.10 12.90 -5.42
CA VAL A 95 -1.32 12.10 -5.22
C VAL A 95 -0.91 10.73 -4.69
N GLU A 96 -1.76 10.05 -3.94
CA GLU A 96 -1.45 8.72 -3.43
C GLU A 96 -1.80 7.63 -4.45
N GLY A 97 -0.86 6.74 -4.76
CA GLY A 97 -1.14 5.58 -5.61
C GLY A 97 0.08 4.88 -6.16
N TRP A 98 -0.13 3.99 -7.12
CA TRP A 98 0.89 3.12 -7.68
C TRP A 98 1.33 3.55 -9.07
N VAL A 99 2.64 3.59 -9.28
CA VAL A 99 3.24 3.85 -10.59
C VAL A 99 4.29 2.78 -10.91
N ASN A 100 4.55 2.59 -12.20
CA ASN A 100 5.54 1.62 -12.63
C ASN A 100 6.94 2.21 -12.46
N ALA A 101 7.79 1.52 -11.70
CA ALA A 101 9.12 1.99 -11.34
C ALA A 101 10.04 2.20 -12.56
N ARG A 102 9.77 1.52 -13.69
CA ARG A 102 10.56 1.66 -14.92
C ARG A 102 10.52 3.06 -15.54
N TYR A 103 9.54 3.87 -15.16
CA TYR A 103 9.33 5.22 -15.65
C TYR A 103 9.69 6.28 -14.61
N LEU A 104 10.44 5.89 -13.58
CA LEU A 104 10.96 6.79 -12.59
C LEU A 104 12.49 6.79 -12.67
N CYS A 105 13.08 7.97 -12.78
CA CYS A 105 14.46 8.18 -12.39
C CYS A 105 14.49 8.37 -10.87
N GLU A 106 15.35 7.63 -10.18
CA GLU A 106 15.63 7.91 -8.78
C GLU A 106 16.26 9.31 -8.68
N VAL A 107 15.66 10.19 -7.88
CA VAL A 107 16.33 11.41 -7.45
C VAL A 107 17.05 11.02 -6.17
N GLN A 108 18.35 10.84 -6.27
CA GLN A 108 19.20 10.63 -5.09
C GLN A 108 18.98 11.77 -4.06
N PRO A 109 19.11 11.44 -2.75
CA PRO A 109 18.48 12.11 -1.62
C PRO A 109 18.82 13.59 -1.43
#